data_AF-A0AAD6Z7F2-F1
#
_entry.id   AF-A0AAD6Z7F2-F1
#
_cell.length_a   1.000
_cell.length_b   1.000
_cell.length_c   1.000
_cell.angle_alpha   90.00
_cell.angle_beta   90.00
_cell.angle_gamma   90.00
#
_symmetry.space_group_name_H-M   'P 1'
#
loop_
_entity.id
_entity.type
_entity.pdbx_description
1 polymer ?
#
loop_
_entity_poly.entity_id
_entity_poly.type
_entity_poly.pdbx_seq_one_letter_code
_entity_poly.pdbx_strand_id
1 'polypeptide(L)'
;MYQEAARAMGLFDNRDEGIMAFDELVDTGAAPAQLRWIFCVLATEGSPALAIWDTHEQFLGADIRDQLLRTTSSPHPDVVRNRLLFILQSLLRGLGGSLVEIGLLEPVERQHEIDTECLQWGGDRDNLCTFKDGLTQEQRVVYDSVMHVTILENPSPIHIDGRAGRGKTYVMYPIIGALRKVDQLILLSASSAFAAKNYPGGRKTHYLYGIPVDEYNPHLKSSVGPHSDRAKLL
;
A
#
# COMPACT_ATOMS: atom_id res chain seq x y z
N MET A 1 -26.33 -2.59 25.33
CA MET A 1 -27.51 -2.67 26.23
C MET A 1 -27.47 -1.66 27.39
N TYR A 2 -26.34 -1.44 28.09
CA TYR A 2 -26.29 -0.44 29.18
C TYR A 2 -26.18 1.02 28.72
N GLN A 3 -25.49 1.27 27.59
CA GLN A 3 -25.27 2.62 27.05
C GLN A 3 -26.57 3.25 26.47
N GLU A 4 -27.41 2.44 25.82
CA GLU A 4 -28.69 2.89 25.27
C GLU A 4 -29.68 3.26 26.38
N ALA A 5 -29.71 2.50 27.47
CA ALA A 5 -30.52 2.80 28.64
C ALA A 5 -30.06 4.07 29.36
N ALA A 6 -28.75 4.31 29.43
CA ALA A 6 -28.19 5.50 30.05
C ALA A 6 -28.33 6.76 29.19
N ARG A 7 -28.27 6.63 27.85
CA ARG A 7 -28.63 7.71 26.90
C ARG A 7 -30.11 8.08 26.99
N ALA A 8 -31.00 7.09 27.13
CA ALA A 8 -32.44 7.34 27.30
C ALA A 8 -32.79 8.06 28.62
N MET A 9 -31.94 7.94 29.65
CA MET A 9 -32.11 8.62 30.94
C MET A 9 -31.45 10.01 31.02
N GLY A 10 -30.84 10.51 29.94
CA GLY A 10 -30.21 11.84 29.92
C GLY A 10 -29.00 11.98 30.84
N LEU A 11 -28.40 10.85 31.25
CA LEU A 11 -27.17 10.81 32.07
C LEU A 11 -25.90 11.04 31.24
N PHE A 12 -26.03 11.02 29.91
CA PHE A 12 -24.95 11.28 28.95
C PHE A 12 -25.32 12.49 28.11
N ASP A 13 -24.49 13.51 28.17
CA ASP A 13 -24.58 14.65 27.27
C ASP A 13 -23.99 14.26 25.90
N ASN A 14 -24.58 14.80 24.85
CA ASN A 14 -24.30 14.38 23.48
C ASN A 14 -22.86 14.75 23.03
N ARG A 15 -22.05 13.72 22.78
CA ARG A 15 -20.97 13.57 21.76
C ARG A 15 -19.54 13.40 22.29
N ASP A 16 -18.94 12.29 21.89
CA ASP A 16 -17.50 12.10 21.69
C ASP A 16 -16.58 11.94 22.91
N GLU A 17 -17.08 11.60 24.11
CA GLU A 17 -16.22 11.29 25.27
C GLU A 17 -15.14 10.23 24.97
N GLY A 18 -15.49 9.18 24.22
CA GLY A 18 -14.53 8.17 23.79
C GLY A 18 -13.46 8.70 22.84
N ILE A 19 -13.79 9.70 22.01
CA ILE A 19 -12.81 10.37 21.14
C ILE A 19 -11.93 11.28 22.00
N MET A 20 -12.51 12.10 22.88
CA MET A 20 -11.76 13.01 23.76
C MET A 20 -10.79 12.25 24.68
N ALA A 21 -11.23 11.12 25.25
CA ALA A 21 -10.37 10.26 26.04
C ALA A 21 -9.23 9.66 25.21
N PHE A 22 -9.50 9.34 23.94
CA PHE A 22 -8.49 8.84 23.03
C PHE A 22 -7.49 9.93 22.61
N ASP A 23 -7.97 11.15 22.32
CA ASP A 23 -7.16 12.34 22.05
C ASP A 23 -6.18 12.60 23.21
N GLU A 24 -6.68 12.59 24.46
CA GLU A 24 -5.85 12.79 25.64
C GLU A 24 -4.74 11.71 25.77
N LEU A 25 -5.05 10.45 25.46
CA LEU A 25 -4.06 9.37 25.47
C LEU A 25 -2.97 9.58 24.41
N VAL A 26 -3.34 10.09 23.24
CA VAL A 26 -2.38 10.43 22.18
C VAL A 26 -1.50 11.61 22.63
N ASP A 27 -2.10 12.66 23.17
CA ASP A 27 -1.41 13.87 23.63
C ASP A 27 -0.47 13.60 24.81
N THR A 28 -0.84 12.68 25.70
CA THR A 28 0.01 12.26 26.83
C THR A 28 1.11 11.27 26.44
N GLY A 29 1.16 10.85 25.17
CA GLY A 29 2.22 10.01 24.63
C GLY A 29 2.09 8.53 24.99
N ALA A 30 0.86 8.02 25.12
CA ALA A 30 0.63 6.59 25.35
C ALA A 30 1.28 5.73 24.24
N ALA A 31 1.78 4.56 24.61
CA ALA A 31 2.46 3.68 23.65
C ALA A 31 1.47 3.13 22.60
N PRO A 32 1.89 2.87 21.34
CA PRO A 32 1.00 2.36 20.30
C PRO A 32 0.25 1.08 20.69
N ALA A 33 0.88 0.18 21.44
CA ALA A 33 0.23 -1.02 21.97
C ALA A 33 -0.92 -0.71 22.95
N GLN A 34 -0.75 0.29 23.80
CA GLN A 34 -1.79 0.76 24.73
C GLN A 34 -2.93 1.43 23.97
N LEU A 35 -2.60 2.30 23.00
CA LEU A 35 -3.59 2.94 22.13
C LEU A 35 -4.44 1.90 21.39
N ARG A 36 -3.84 0.85 20.83
CA ARG A 36 -4.56 -0.25 20.18
C ARG A 36 -5.50 -0.99 21.12
N TRP A 37 -5.06 -1.26 22.35
CA TRP A 37 -5.90 -1.91 23.35
C TRP A 37 -7.12 -1.04 23.70
N ILE A 38 -6.90 0.23 24.04
CA ILE A 38 -7.98 1.17 24.40
C ILE A 38 -8.93 1.38 23.23
N PHE A 39 -8.41 1.51 22.01
CA PHE A 39 -9.21 1.58 20.79
C PHE A 39 -10.20 0.40 20.72
N CYS A 40 -9.72 -0.83 20.89
CA CYS A 40 -10.58 -2.01 20.83
C CYS A 40 -11.63 -2.03 21.95
N VAL A 41 -11.25 -1.64 23.18
CA VAL A 41 -12.20 -1.55 24.31
C VAL A 41 -13.30 -0.54 24.01
N LEU A 42 -12.93 0.69 23.64
CA LEU A 42 -13.88 1.75 23.29
C LEU A 42 -14.81 1.32 22.15
N ALA A 43 -14.27 0.64 21.14
CA ALA A 43 -15.04 0.14 20.02
C ALA A 43 -16.08 -0.91 20.46
N THR A 44 -15.71 -1.85 21.34
CA THR A 44 -16.66 -2.84 21.89
C THR A 44 -17.70 -2.26 22.83
N GLU A 45 -17.40 -1.11 23.45
CA GLU A 45 -18.33 -0.39 24.34
C GLU A 45 -19.26 0.58 23.58
N GLY A 46 -19.19 0.62 22.25
CA GLY A 46 -20.09 1.43 21.41
C GLY A 46 -19.63 2.87 21.16
N SER A 47 -18.34 3.17 21.41
CA SER A 47 -17.73 4.44 20.99
C SER A 47 -17.56 4.48 19.46
N PRO A 48 -17.47 5.67 18.84
CA PRO A 48 -17.38 5.83 17.39
C PRO A 48 -15.99 5.40 16.86
N ALA A 49 -15.77 4.09 16.73
CA ALA A 49 -14.47 3.51 16.35
C ALA A 49 -13.93 4.04 15.02
N LEU A 50 -14.79 4.23 14.01
CA LEU A 50 -14.37 4.79 12.71
C LEU A 50 -13.82 6.21 12.84
N ALA A 51 -14.46 7.07 13.64
CA ALA A 51 -14.00 8.45 13.83
C ALA A 51 -12.63 8.49 14.53
N ILE A 52 -12.41 7.59 15.50
CA ILE A 52 -11.11 7.45 16.18
C ILE A 52 -10.07 6.90 15.18
N TRP A 53 -10.42 5.89 14.39
CA TRP A 53 -9.54 5.31 13.39
C TRP A 53 -9.09 6.34 12.35
N ASP A 54 -10.03 7.06 11.75
CA ASP A 54 -9.77 8.04 10.68
C ASP A 54 -8.78 9.14 11.12
N THR A 55 -8.82 9.50 12.41
CA THR A 55 -7.94 10.54 12.98
C THR A 55 -6.61 9.99 13.50
N HIS A 56 -6.59 8.75 14.02
CA HIS A 56 -5.45 8.25 14.80
C HIS A 56 -4.77 6.98 14.29
N GLU A 57 -5.12 6.47 13.11
CA GLU A 57 -4.50 5.29 12.51
C GLU A 57 -2.96 5.33 12.58
N GLN A 58 -2.37 6.48 12.27
CA GLN A 58 -0.92 6.66 12.27
C GLN A 58 -0.26 6.43 13.64
N PHE A 59 -0.96 6.75 14.73
CA PHE A 59 -0.47 6.54 16.10
C PHE A 59 -0.65 5.08 16.52
N LEU A 60 -1.77 4.49 16.13
CA LEU A 60 -2.06 3.07 16.34
C LEU A 60 -1.03 2.16 15.65
N GLY A 61 -0.47 2.57 14.51
CA GLY A 61 0.52 1.80 13.74
C GLY A 61 1.97 2.29 13.84
N ALA A 62 2.28 3.25 14.72
CA ALA A 62 3.58 3.95 14.71
C ALA A 62 4.78 3.01 14.92
N ASP A 63 4.70 2.10 15.89
CA ASP A 63 5.74 1.10 16.18
C ASP A 63 5.92 0.08 15.04
N ILE A 64 4.84 -0.31 14.36
CA ILE A 64 4.89 -1.19 13.18
C ILE A 64 5.66 -0.49 12.06
N ARG A 65 5.35 0.78 11.80
CA ARG A 65 6.05 1.61 10.82
C ARG A 65 7.54 1.74 11.18
N ASP A 66 7.85 2.03 12.44
CA ASP A 66 9.23 2.18 12.92
C ASP A 66 10.03 0.87 12.82
N GLN A 67 9.39 -0.27 13.13
CA GLN A 67 10.00 -1.58 12.95
C GLN A 67 10.34 -1.84 11.48
N LEU A 68 9.41 -1.53 10.57
CA LEU A 68 9.64 -1.69 9.15
C LEU A 68 10.74 -0.74 8.65
N LEU A 69 10.79 0.49 9.16
CA LEU A 69 11.83 1.48 8.83
C LEU A 69 13.26 1.00 9.15
N ARG A 70 13.43 0.05 10.07
CA ARG A 70 14.74 -0.58 10.35
C ARG A 70 15.25 -1.46 9.21
N THR A 71 14.35 -1.92 8.34
CA THR A 71 14.64 -2.86 7.25
C THR A 71 14.34 -2.31 5.86
N THR A 72 13.50 -1.27 5.77
CA THR A 72 13.16 -0.57 4.53
C THR A 72 13.16 0.93 4.74
N SER A 73 13.58 1.71 3.74
CA SER A 73 13.66 3.16 3.87
C SER A 73 12.31 3.89 3.86
N SER A 74 11.23 3.30 3.34
CA SER A 74 9.87 3.86 3.47
C SER A 74 8.79 2.77 3.36
N PRO A 75 8.28 2.23 4.48
CA PRO A 75 7.25 1.19 4.42
C PRO A 75 6.00 1.69 3.71
N HIS A 76 5.47 0.88 2.81
CA HIS A 76 4.22 1.18 2.12
C HIS A 76 3.07 1.29 3.12
N PRO A 77 2.22 2.34 3.04
CA PRO A 77 1.14 2.57 4.00
C PRO A 77 0.23 1.36 4.16
N ASP A 78 -0.14 0.71 3.06
CA ASP A 78 -1.01 -0.48 3.15
C ASP A 78 -0.36 -1.67 3.85
N VAL A 79 0.97 -1.80 3.86
CA VAL A 79 1.64 -2.88 4.60
C VAL A 79 1.57 -2.62 6.10
N VAL A 80 1.77 -1.36 6.50
CA VAL A 80 1.60 -0.92 7.90
C VAL A 80 0.15 -1.14 8.35
N ARG A 81 -0.81 -0.61 7.57
CA ARG A 81 -2.25 -0.73 7.82
C ARG A 81 -2.68 -2.19 7.91
N ASN A 82 -2.28 -3.04 6.97
CA ASN A 82 -2.67 -4.45 6.96
C ASN A 82 -2.14 -5.21 8.19
N ARG A 83 -0.88 -4.95 8.60
CA ARG A 83 -0.32 -5.50 9.84
C ARG A 83 -1.05 -5.00 11.09
N LEU A 84 -1.40 -3.71 11.12
CA LEU A 84 -2.20 -3.13 12.19
C LEU A 84 -3.56 -3.82 12.30
N LEU A 85 -4.26 -4.03 11.18
CA LEU A 85 -5.55 -4.72 11.15
C LEU A 85 -5.46 -6.16 11.67
N PHE A 86 -4.39 -6.92 11.38
CA PHE A 86 -4.19 -8.25 11.99
C PHE A 86 -4.09 -8.20 13.53
N ILE A 87 -3.39 -7.19 14.07
CA ILE A 87 -3.27 -7.00 15.52
C ILE A 87 -4.64 -6.64 16.11
N LEU A 88 -5.33 -5.66 15.53
CA LEU A 88 -6.64 -5.23 16.00
C LEU A 88 -7.68 -6.35 15.93
N GLN A 89 -7.70 -7.13 14.85
CA GLN A 89 -8.58 -8.29 14.70
C GLN A 89 -8.38 -9.31 15.82
N SER A 90 -7.13 -9.52 16.24
CA SER A 90 -6.79 -10.44 17.33
C SER A 90 -7.26 -9.89 18.68
N LEU A 91 -7.05 -8.60 18.94
CA LEU A 91 -7.50 -7.93 20.17
C LEU A 91 -9.03 -7.91 20.28
N LEU A 92 -9.72 -7.53 19.20
CA LEU A 92 -11.19 -7.48 19.15
C LEU A 92 -11.80 -8.87 19.39
N ARG A 93 -11.24 -9.93 18.79
CA ARG A 93 -11.71 -11.31 19.06
C ARG A 93 -11.62 -11.66 20.53
N GLY A 94 -10.55 -11.23 21.22
CA GLY A 94 -10.40 -11.44 22.67
C GLY A 94 -11.44 -10.69 23.50
N LEU A 95 -11.96 -9.57 23.00
CA LEU A 95 -13.03 -8.77 23.62
C LEU A 95 -14.43 -9.15 23.13
N GLY A 96 -14.56 -10.17 22.25
CA GLY A 96 -15.83 -10.63 21.71
C GLY A 96 -16.38 -9.82 20.54
N GLY A 97 -15.54 -9.03 19.85
CA GLY A 97 -15.90 -8.27 18.66
C GLY A 97 -15.06 -8.60 17.41
N SER A 98 -15.32 -7.90 16.32
CA SER A 98 -14.64 -8.05 15.04
C SER A 98 -14.42 -6.71 14.32
N LEU A 99 -13.50 -6.68 13.34
CA LEU A 99 -13.26 -5.48 12.54
C LEU A 99 -14.51 -5.06 11.73
N VAL A 100 -15.24 -6.04 11.21
CA VAL A 100 -16.44 -5.82 10.40
C VAL A 100 -17.52 -5.12 11.21
N GLU A 101 -17.73 -5.51 12.48
CA GLU A 101 -18.73 -4.89 13.36
C GLU A 101 -18.44 -3.42 13.66
N ILE A 102 -17.16 -3.03 13.65
CA ILE A 102 -16.72 -1.66 13.91
C ILE A 102 -16.50 -0.87 12.60
N GLY A 103 -16.85 -1.44 11.45
CA GLY A 103 -16.81 -0.80 10.13
C GLY A 103 -15.44 -0.79 9.45
N LEU A 104 -14.44 -1.49 10.00
CA LEU A 104 -13.12 -1.61 9.38
C LEU A 104 -13.02 -2.81 8.44
N LEU A 105 -12.16 -2.69 7.45
CA LEU A 105 -11.84 -3.78 6.52
C LEU A 105 -11.09 -4.90 7.24
N GLU A 106 -11.36 -6.15 6.86
CA GLU A 106 -10.58 -7.28 7.35
C GLU A 106 -9.15 -7.25 6.78
N PRO A 107 -8.15 -7.69 7.56
CA PRO A 107 -6.80 -7.82 7.04
C PRO A 107 -6.76 -8.84 5.90
N VAL A 108 -6.00 -8.52 4.87
CA VAL A 108 -5.77 -9.40 3.73
C VAL A 108 -4.52 -10.23 4.02
N GLU A 109 -4.64 -11.55 3.96
CA GLU A 109 -3.45 -12.41 3.89
C GLU A 109 -2.72 -12.13 2.58
N ARG A 110 -1.62 -11.38 2.69
CA ARG A 110 -0.76 -11.07 1.56
C ARG A 110 0.36 -12.08 1.47
N GLN A 111 0.69 -12.42 0.24
CA GLN A 111 1.85 -13.21 -0.08
C GLN A 111 3.12 -12.42 0.23
N HIS A 112 4.16 -13.11 0.71
CA HIS A 112 5.41 -12.49 1.15
C HIS A 112 6.06 -11.66 0.03
N GLU A 113 5.94 -12.09 -1.22
CA GLU A 113 6.47 -11.34 -2.37
C GLU A 113 5.78 -9.99 -2.57
N ILE A 114 4.46 -9.90 -2.40
CA ILE A 114 3.71 -8.64 -2.54
C ILE A 114 4.19 -7.65 -1.48
N ASP A 115 4.26 -8.10 -0.23
CA ASP A 115 4.77 -7.27 0.87
C ASP A 115 6.21 -6.83 0.62
N THR A 116 7.06 -7.72 0.10
CA THR A 116 8.45 -7.39 -0.23
C THR A 116 8.52 -6.31 -1.31
N GLU A 117 7.73 -6.44 -2.38
CA GLU A 117 7.70 -5.47 -3.47
C GLU A 117 7.14 -4.11 -3.01
N CYS A 118 6.04 -4.10 -2.24
CA CYS A 118 5.48 -2.87 -1.66
C CYS A 118 6.47 -2.21 -0.70
N LEU A 119 7.10 -2.98 0.20
CA LEU A 119 8.08 -2.44 1.14
C LEU A 119 9.30 -1.87 0.43
N GLN A 120 9.73 -2.45 -0.67
CA GLN A 120 10.95 -2.02 -1.36
C GLN A 120 10.69 -0.90 -2.38
N TRP A 121 9.57 -0.95 -3.10
CA TRP A 121 9.30 -0.14 -4.29
C TRP A 121 7.95 0.58 -4.28
N GLY A 122 7.18 0.48 -3.20
CA GLY A 122 5.96 1.27 -3.00
C GLY A 122 6.27 2.73 -2.67
N GLY A 123 5.37 3.66 -3.05
CA GLY A 123 5.60 5.10 -2.88
C GLY A 123 6.63 5.71 -3.86
N ASP A 124 6.61 7.02 -4.08
CA ASP A 124 7.57 7.72 -4.97
C ASP A 124 8.77 8.30 -4.21
N ARG A 125 9.75 7.45 -3.86
CA ARG A 125 10.95 7.87 -3.10
C ARG A 125 11.95 8.67 -3.93
N ASP A 126 12.10 8.32 -5.19
CA ASP A 126 13.09 8.94 -6.09
C ASP A 126 12.59 10.27 -6.68
N ASN A 127 11.43 10.76 -6.21
CA ASN A 127 10.75 11.95 -6.71
C ASN A 127 10.59 11.93 -8.23
N LEU A 128 10.30 10.76 -8.80
CA LEU A 128 10.25 10.58 -10.24
C LEU A 128 9.13 11.42 -10.86
N CYS A 129 8.12 11.82 -10.08
CA CYS A 129 7.11 12.78 -10.52
C CYS A 129 7.68 14.11 -11.02
N THR A 130 8.82 14.57 -10.49
CA THR A 130 9.45 15.86 -10.86
C THR A 130 9.88 15.91 -12.33
N PHE A 131 10.14 14.75 -12.94
CA PHE A 131 10.47 14.63 -14.36
C PHE A 131 9.32 15.04 -15.28
N LYS A 132 8.09 15.13 -14.74
CA LYS A 132 6.91 15.58 -15.49
C LYS A 132 7.06 17.02 -16.02
N ASP A 133 7.79 17.86 -15.29
CA ASP A 133 7.99 19.27 -15.67
C ASP A 133 8.98 19.43 -16.83
N GLY A 134 9.82 18.41 -17.07
CA GLY A 134 10.79 18.38 -18.19
C GLY A 134 10.26 17.73 -19.47
N LEU A 135 9.00 17.27 -19.50
CA LEU A 135 8.44 16.60 -20.68
C LEU A 135 8.20 17.59 -21.83
N THR A 136 8.54 17.18 -23.05
CA THR A 136 8.09 17.91 -24.26
C THR A 136 6.58 17.78 -24.43
N GLN A 137 5.99 18.59 -25.32
CA GLN A 137 4.55 18.53 -25.60
C GLN A 137 4.12 17.13 -26.09
N GLU A 138 4.89 16.50 -26.98
CA GLU A 138 4.58 15.16 -27.49
C GLU A 138 4.73 14.08 -26.40
N GLN A 139 5.77 14.20 -25.56
CA GLN A 139 5.98 13.30 -24.43
C GLN A 139 4.88 13.41 -23.39
N ARG A 140 4.34 14.62 -23.18
CA ARG A 140 3.22 14.85 -22.29
C ARG A 140 1.94 14.18 -22.79
N VAL A 141 1.68 14.22 -24.10
CA VAL A 141 0.58 13.46 -24.72
C VAL A 141 0.73 11.96 -24.44
N VAL A 142 1.94 11.41 -24.55
CA VAL A 142 2.19 10.00 -24.21
C VAL A 142 1.95 9.73 -22.73
N TYR A 143 2.49 10.56 -21.85
CA TYR A 143 2.28 10.45 -20.40
C TYR A 143 0.78 10.45 -20.05
N ASP A 144 0.02 11.44 -20.54
CA ASP A 144 -1.40 11.59 -20.24
C ASP A 144 -2.20 10.39 -20.78
N SER A 145 -1.84 9.88 -21.97
CA SER A 145 -2.46 8.68 -22.55
C SER A 145 -2.22 7.43 -21.70
N VAL A 146 -1.00 7.23 -21.20
CA VAL A 146 -0.68 6.08 -20.33
C VAL A 146 -1.42 6.19 -19.00
N MET A 147 -1.39 7.35 -18.36
CA MET A 147 -2.07 7.58 -17.08
C MET A 147 -3.60 7.41 -17.20
N HIS A 148 -4.18 7.78 -18.34
CA HIS A 148 -5.60 7.53 -18.60
C HIS A 148 -5.91 6.03 -18.69
N VAL A 149 -5.05 5.23 -19.32
CA VAL A 149 -5.28 3.79 -19.41
C VAL A 149 -5.20 3.12 -18.04
N THR A 150 -4.33 3.58 -17.13
CA THR A 150 -4.18 2.98 -15.80
C THR A 150 -5.41 3.11 -14.89
N ILE A 151 -6.37 3.97 -15.23
CA ILE A 151 -7.62 4.13 -14.47
C ILE A 151 -8.81 3.37 -15.08
N LEU A 152 -8.62 2.71 -16.22
CA LEU A 152 -9.66 1.89 -16.85
C LEU A 152 -9.81 0.57 -16.09
N GLU A 153 -11.04 0.06 -15.95
CA GLU A 153 -11.29 -1.24 -15.31
C GLU A 153 -10.62 -2.40 -16.06
N ASN A 154 -10.54 -2.32 -17.39
CA ASN A 154 -9.94 -3.33 -18.25
C ASN A 154 -8.98 -2.66 -19.25
N PRO A 155 -7.76 -2.29 -18.82
CA PRO A 155 -6.80 -1.60 -19.67
C PRO A 155 -6.27 -2.51 -20.77
N SER A 156 -6.21 -2.00 -22.01
CA SER A 156 -5.51 -2.68 -23.10
C SER A 156 -4.00 -2.41 -23.02
N PRO A 157 -3.14 -3.36 -23.43
CA PRO A 157 -1.69 -3.13 -23.49
C PRO A 157 -1.34 -1.94 -24.39
N ILE A 158 -0.39 -1.12 -23.93
CA ILE A 158 0.10 0.04 -24.69
C ILE A 158 1.49 -0.25 -25.25
N HIS A 159 1.72 0.14 -26.50
CA HIS A 159 3.04 0.18 -27.09
C HIS A 159 3.45 1.63 -27.38
N ILE A 160 4.59 2.05 -26.82
CA ILE A 160 5.18 3.37 -27.07
C ILE A 160 6.33 3.20 -28.05
N ASP A 161 6.10 3.57 -29.30
CA ASP A 161 7.14 3.59 -30.32
C ASP A 161 7.71 5.01 -30.53
N GLY A 162 8.99 5.08 -30.86
CA GLY A 162 9.67 6.33 -31.14
C GLY A 162 11.09 6.06 -31.59
N ARG A 163 11.66 6.96 -32.40
CA ARG A 163 13.06 6.84 -32.83
C ARG A 163 14.02 6.85 -31.63
N ALA A 164 15.22 6.31 -31.82
CA ALA A 164 16.28 6.37 -30.82
C ALA A 164 16.54 7.84 -30.40
N GLY A 165 16.79 8.06 -29.11
CA GLY A 165 17.07 9.40 -28.57
C GLY A 165 15.85 10.32 -28.35
N ARG A 166 14.61 9.86 -28.59
CA ARG A 166 13.39 10.67 -28.35
C ARG A 166 12.86 10.67 -26.91
N GLY A 167 13.64 10.16 -25.97
CA GLY A 167 13.30 10.23 -24.53
C GLY A 167 12.19 9.27 -24.08
N LYS A 168 11.95 8.14 -24.75
CA LYS A 168 10.99 7.11 -24.29
C LYS A 168 11.25 6.67 -22.84
N THR A 169 12.51 6.41 -22.51
CA THR A 169 12.97 6.12 -21.14
C THR A 169 12.63 7.25 -20.18
N TYR A 170 12.76 8.51 -20.63
CA TYR A 170 12.52 9.68 -19.81
C TYR A 170 11.04 9.80 -19.42
N VAL A 171 10.11 9.52 -20.35
CA VAL A 171 8.67 9.52 -20.10
C VAL A 171 8.24 8.49 -19.05
N MET A 172 8.96 7.38 -18.93
CA MET A 172 8.62 6.34 -17.95
C MET A 172 8.84 6.80 -16.51
N TYR A 173 9.79 7.70 -16.22
CA TYR A 173 10.04 8.17 -14.85
C TYR A 173 8.80 8.79 -14.20
N PRO A 174 8.18 9.85 -14.75
CA PRO A 174 7.02 10.45 -14.12
C PRO A 174 5.81 9.51 -14.10
N ILE A 175 5.69 8.53 -15.01
CA ILE A 175 4.66 7.50 -14.95
C ILE A 175 4.86 6.62 -13.72
N ILE A 176 6.08 6.07 -13.56
CA ILE A 176 6.44 5.24 -12.41
C ILE A 176 6.21 6.00 -11.10
N GLY A 177 6.68 7.25 -11.03
CA GLY A 177 6.49 8.10 -9.85
C GLY A 177 5.02 8.34 -9.55
N ALA A 178 4.22 8.70 -10.55
CA ALA A 178 2.81 9.02 -10.35
C ALA A 178 2.02 7.80 -9.83
N LEU A 179 2.24 6.63 -10.43
CA LEU A 179 1.59 5.38 -10.02
C LEU A 179 2.03 4.95 -8.62
N ARG A 180 3.33 5.06 -8.30
CA ARG A 180 3.81 4.75 -6.96
C ARG A 180 3.31 5.74 -5.90
N LYS A 181 3.10 7.02 -6.23
CA LYS A 181 2.52 8.01 -5.30
C LYS A 181 1.10 7.68 -4.87
N VAL A 182 0.36 6.98 -5.71
CA VAL A 182 -0.99 6.47 -5.39
C VAL A 182 -0.93 5.02 -4.93
N ASP A 183 0.21 4.60 -4.39
CA ASP A 183 0.41 3.29 -3.75
C ASP A 183 0.13 2.10 -4.67
N GLN A 184 0.19 2.30 -5.99
CA GLN A 184 0.12 1.19 -6.94
C GLN A 184 1.45 0.45 -7.02
N LEU A 185 1.35 -0.89 -6.99
CA LEU A 185 2.49 -1.76 -7.20
C LEU A 185 2.78 -1.92 -8.70
N ILE A 186 4.02 -1.64 -9.10
CA ILE A 186 4.44 -1.65 -10.51
C ILE A 186 5.61 -2.62 -10.69
N LEU A 187 5.46 -3.56 -11.61
CA LEU A 187 6.54 -4.46 -12.00
C LEU A 187 7.27 -3.95 -13.24
N LEU A 188 8.50 -3.49 -13.03
CA LEU A 188 9.33 -2.95 -14.09
C LEU A 188 10.28 -4.01 -14.61
N SER A 189 10.22 -4.30 -15.91
CA SER A 189 11.20 -5.17 -16.55
C SER A 189 11.78 -4.62 -17.83
N ALA A 190 12.99 -5.07 -18.14
CA ALA A 190 13.65 -4.80 -19.41
C ALA A 190 14.45 -6.03 -19.87
N SER A 191 14.65 -6.16 -21.18
CA SER A 191 15.36 -7.28 -21.78
C SER A 191 16.86 -7.32 -21.43
N SER A 192 17.47 -6.17 -21.13
CA SER A 192 18.89 -6.07 -20.75
C SER A 192 19.07 -5.55 -19.33
N ALA A 193 20.16 -5.98 -18.69
CA ALA A 193 20.54 -5.51 -17.35
C ALA A 193 20.75 -3.99 -17.33
N PHE A 194 21.33 -3.43 -18.40
CA PHE A 194 21.60 -2.01 -18.50
C PHE A 194 20.30 -1.19 -18.61
N ALA A 195 19.34 -1.66 -19.41
CA ALA A 195 18.04 -1.01 -19.51
C ALA A 195 17.24 -1.10 -18.21
N ALA A 196 17.29 -2.25 -17.52
CA ALA A 196 16.63 -2.44 -16.23
C ALA A 196 17.14 -1.46 -15.17
N LYS A 197 18.47 -1.25 -15.12
CA LYS A 197 19.12 -0.32 -14.17
C LYS A 197 18.69 1.14 -14.32
N ASN A 198 18.09 1.53 -15.45
CA ASN A 198 17.59 2.90 -15.60
C ASN A 198 16.40 3.18 -14.68
N TYR A 199 15.68 2.16 -14.22
CA TYR A 199 14.49 2.34 -13.41
C TYR A 199 14.71 1.80 -12.00
N PRO A 200 14.40 2.59 -10.94
CA PRO A 200 14.39 2.08 -9.58
C PRO A 200 13.40 0.91 -9.46
N GLY A 201 13.88 -0.26 -9.03
CA GLY A 201 13.09 -1.50 -9.00
C GLY A 201 13.01 -2.25 -10.33
N GLY A 202 13.68 -1.76 -11.38
CA GLY A 202 13.77 -2.43 -12.67
C GLY A 202 14.53 -3.75 -12.60
N ARG A 203 13.95 -4.79 -13.20
CA ARG A 203 14.53 -6.14 -13.26
C ARG A 203 14.72 -6.61 -14.69
N LYS A 204 15.58 -7.61 -14.89
CA LYS A 204 15.65 -8.28 -16.19
C LYS A 204 14.36 -9.06 -16.40
N THR A 205 13.81 -9.04 -17.62
CA THR A 205 12.56 -9.75 -17.95
C THR A 205 12.64 -11.22 -17.56
N HIS A 206 13.72 -11.92 -17.91
CA HIS A 206 13.86 -13.32 -17.55
C HIS A 206 13.92 -13.58 -16.05
N TYR A 207 14.40 -12.63 -15.25
CA TYR A 207 14.34 -12.75 -13.79
C TYR A 207 12.92 -12.52 -13.26
N LEU A 208 12.25 -11.45 -13.72
CA LEU A 208 10.89 -11.11 -13.29
C LEU A 208 9.89 -12.23 -13.57
N TYR A 209 10.00 -12.85 -14.73
CA TYR A 209 9.12 -13.90 -15.22
C TYR A 209 9.68 -15.32 -15.00
N GLY A 210 10.79 -15.48 -14.26
CA GLY A 210 11.40 -16.79 -13.99
C GLY A 210 11.76 -17.60 -15.24
N ILE A 211 12.13 -16.94 -16.34
CA ILE A 211 12.51 -17.60 -17.59
C ILE A 211 13.98 -18.06 -17.47
N PRO A 212 14.29 -19.36 -17.64
CA PRO A 212 15.66 -19.84 -17.62
C PRO A 212 16.49 -19.17 -18.73
N VAL A 213 17.75 -18.89 -18.44
CA VAL A 213 18.70 -18.39 -19.45
C VAL A 213 19.50 -19.58 -19.93
N ASP A 214 19.02 -20.19 -21.02
CA ASP A 214 19.67 -21.32 -21.67
C ASP A 214 19.58 -21.14 -23.19
N GLU A 215 20.73 -20.90 -23.81
CA GLU A 215 20.86 -20.64 -25.25
C GLU A 215 20.66 -21.91 -26.09
N TYR A 216 20.72 -23.09 -25.48
CA TYR A 216 20.62 -24.38 -26.15
C TYR A 216 19.23 -25.01 -26.04
N ASN A 217 18.32 -24.39 -25.30
CA ASN A 217 16.97 -24.90 -25.08
C ASN A 217 15.92 -24.04 -25.79
N PRO A 218 15.33 -24.52 -26.90
CA PRO A 218 14.27 -23.79 -27.60
C PRO A 218 12.91 -23.85 -26.86
N HIS A 219 12.79 -24.66 -25.81
CA HIS A 219 11.58 -24.88 -25.03
C HIS A 219 11.73 -24.35 -23.61
N LEU A 220 12.06 -23.06 -23.49
CA LEU A 220 12.10 -22.38 -22.19
C LEU A 220 10.71 -22.40 -21.54
N LYS A 221 10.67 -22.84 -20.29
CA LYS A 221 9.47 -22.77 -19.44
C LYS A 221 9.77 -21.91 -18.24
N SER A 222 8.85 -21.00 -17.92
CA SER A 222 8.95 -20.20 -16.71
C SER A 222 8.93 -21.10 -15.47
N SER A 223 9.75 -20.78 -14.47
CA SER A 223 9.68 -21.36 -13.12
C SER A 223 8.55 -20.75 -12.28
N VAL A 224 7.89 -19.70 -12.77
CA VAL A 224 6.72 -19.10 -12.14
C VAL A 224 5.50 -19.98 -12.42
N GLY A 225 5.09 -20.75 -11.42
CA GLY A 225 3.90 -21.58 -11.51
C GLY A 225 2.60 -20.75 -11.52
N PRO A 226 1.52 -21.19 -12.19
CA PRO A 226 0.27 -20.41 -12.34
C PRO A 226 -0.42 -19.99 -11.03
N HIS A 227 -0.10 -20.67 -9.91
CA HIS A 227 -0.67 -20.40 -8.59
C HIS A 227 0.37 -19.89 -7.59
N SER A 228 1.58 -19.60 -8.05
CA SER A 228 2.63 -19.06 -7.17
C SER A 228 2.32 -17.62 -6.77
N ASP A 229 3.01 -17.16 -5.72
CA ASP A 229 2.93 -15.78 -5.27
C ASP A 229 3.32 -14.80 -6.38
N ARG A 230 4.39 -15.13 -7.11
CA ARG A 230 4.83 -14.38 -8.28
C ARG A 230 3.77 -14.30 -9.38
N ALA A 231 2.98 -15.36 -9.61
CA ALA A 231 1.97 -15.35 -10.67
C ALA A 231 0.79 -14.43 -10.38
N LYS A 232 0.46 -14.19 -9.10
CA LYS A 232 -0.60 -13.24 -8.72
C LYS A 232 -0.16 -11.78 -8.85
N LEU A 233 1.15 -11.54 -8.94
CA LEU A 233 1.75 -10.24 -9.16
C LEU A 233 1.84 -9.86 -10.66
N LEU A 234 1.78 -10.85 -11.55
CA LEU A 234 1.92 -10.69 -13.01
C LEU A 234 0.57 -10.56 -13.70
#